data_AF-A0A928QA72-F1
#
_entry.id   AF-A0A928QA72-F1
#
_cell.length_a   1.000
_cell.length_b   1.000
_cell.length_c   1.000
_cell.angle_alpha   90.00
_cell.angle_beta   90.00
_cell.angle_gamma   90.00
#
_symmetry.space_group_name_H-M   'P 1'
#
loop_
_entity.id
_entity.type
_entity.pdbx_description
1 polymer ?
#
loop_
_entity_poly.entity_id
_entity_poly.type
_entity_poly.pdbx_seq_one_letter_code
_entity_poly.pdbx_strand_id
1 'polypeptide(L)'
;MDKQYFKGPFKGARQIAIADSVADALQTFCTQEPEFTQAIEQSGKSFQQCLDAVVKGAGSSLSDLEAYRRAVKFYFSTASVHFHMQIDLCGENGHKAPPITQTKQPSMELSLDALLDF
;
A
#
# COMPACT_ATOMS: atom_id res chain seq x y z
N MET A 1 3.86 -10.54 -10.73
CA MET A 1 4.50 -10.90 -9.45
C MET A 1 4.39 -12.40 -9.18
N ASP A 2 5.52 -13.08 -9.03
CA ASP A 2 5.57 -14.48 -8.63
C ASP A 2 5.10 -14.65 -7.17
N LYS A 3 4.10 -15.51 -6.94
CA LYS A 3 3.57 -15.80 -5.60
C LYS A 3 4.65 -16.39 -4.68
N GLN A 4 5.68 -17.01 -5.25
CA GLN A 4 6.78 -17.59 -4.49
C GLN A 4 7.68 -16.54 -3.84
N TYR A 5 7.73 -15.30 -4.37
CA TYR A 5 8.60 -14.24 -3.85
C TYR A 5 8.31 -13.90 -2.37
N PHE A 6 7.03 -13.93 -1.99
CA PHE A 6 6.59 -13.63 -0.63
C PHE A 6 6.52 -14.87 0.28
N LYS A 7 7.03 -16.03 -0.15
CA LYS A 7 7.00 -17.28 0.62
C LYS A 7 8.42 -17.69 1.04
N GLY A 8 8.55 -18.20 2.26
CA GLY A 8 9.80 -18.76 2.74
C GLY A 8 9.88 -18.83 4.27
N PRO A 9 10.93 -19.46 4.81
CA PRO A 9 11.21 -19.40 6.24
C PRO A 9 11.69 -17.99 6.61
N PHE A 10 10.92 -17.30 7.45
CA PHE A 10 11.28 -15.97 7.95
C PHE A 10 11.98 -16.04 9.30
N LYS A 11 12.84 -15.05 9.58
CA LYS A 11 13.57 -14.94 10.85
C LYS A 11 12.99 -13.83 11.70
N GLY A 12 12.80 -14.13 12.99
CA GLY A 12 12.34 -13.19 14.01
C GLY A 12 10.83 -13.26 14.25
N ALA A 13 10.42 -13.27 15.53
CA ALA A 13 9.03 -13.48 15.91
C ALA A 13 8.09 -12.39 15.36
N ARG A 14 8.53 -11.13 15.32
CA ARG A 14 7.72 -10.02 14.79
C ARG A 14 7.57 -10.10 13.27
N GLN A 15 8.62 -10.47 12.56
CA GLN A 15 8.60 -10.66 11.11
C GLN A 15 7.64 -11.80 10.74
N ILE A 16 7.75 -12.93 11.43
CA ILE A 16 6.85 -14.08 11.23
C ILE A 16 5.40 -13.66 11.49
N ALA A 17 5.13 -12.89 12.55
CA ALA A 17 3.77 -12.48 12.92
C ALA A 17 3.08 -11.61 11.85
N ILE A 18 3.82 -10.82 11.09
CA ILE A 18 3.25 -9.92 10.06
C ILE A 18 3.42 -10.45 8.63
N ALA A 19 4.16 -11.54 8.43
CA ALA A 19 4.61 -11.95 7.10
C ALA A 19 3.46 -12.23 6.14
N ASP A 20 2.47 -13.01 6.59
CA ASP A 20 1.34 -13.41 5.74
C ASP A 20 0.44 -12.22 5.41
N SER A 21 0.09 -11.38 6.41
CA SER A 21 -0.77 -10.21 6.17
C SER A 21 -0.12 -9.18 5.25
N VAL A 22 1.19 -8.93 5.41
CA VAL A 22 1.95 -8.04 4.54
C VAL A 22 2.08 -8.61 3.13
N ALA A 23 2.32 -9.92 2.99
CA ALA A 23 2.40 -10.58 1.69
C ALA A 23 1.10 -10.43 0.90
N ASP A 24 -0.04 -10.72 1.55
CA ASP A 24 -1.36 -10.63 0.92
C ASP A 24 -1.69 -9.19 0.49
N ALA A 25 -1.35 -8.20 1.32
CA ALA A 25 -1.51 -6.79 0.98
C ALA A 25 -0.64 -6.38 -0.20
N LEU A 26 0.65 -6.73 -0.20
CA LEU A 26 1.57 -6.41 -1.31
C LEU A 26 1.13 -7.06 -2.62
N GLN A 27 0.68 -8.32 -2.57
CA GLN A 27 0.17 -9.00 -3.76
C GLN A 27 -1.10 -8.32 -4.31
N THR A 28 -1.97 -7.84 -3.42
CA THR A 28 -3.15 -7.04 -3.81
C THR A 28 -2.72 -5.75 -4.49
N PHE A 29 -1.75 -5.02 -3.93
CA PHE A 29 -1.24 -3.77 -4.52
C PHE A 29 -0.56 -4.00 -5.86
N CYS A 30 0.19 -5.09 -6.02
CA CYS A 30 0.74 -5.50 -7.32
C CYS A 30 -0.33 -5.71 -8.41
N THR A 31 -1.54 -6.08 -8.01
CA THR A 31 -2.68 -6.25 -8.93
C THR A 31 -3.38 -4.93 -9.23
N GLN A 32 -3.31 -3.96 -8.31
CA GLN A 32 -3.88 -2.62 -8.47
C GLN A 32 -2.99 -1.71 -9.32
N GLU A 33 -1.66 -1.81 -9.15
CA GLU A 33 -0.68 -0.92 -9.78
C GLU A 33 0.49 -1.72 -10.39
N PRO A 34 0.59 -1.82 -11.73
CA PRO A 34 1.63 -2.62 -12.38
C PRO A 34 3.05 -2.05 -12.19
N GLU A 35 3.20 -0.74 -12.09
CA GLU A 35 4.46 -0.05 -11.78
C GLU A 35 5.02 -0.49 -10.43
N PHE A 36 4.14 -0.73 -9.44
CA PHE A 36 4.56 -1.23 -8.14
C PHE A 36 5.12 -2.66 -8.25
N THR A 37 4.51 -3.52 -9.07
CA THR A 37 5.05 -4.86 -9.36
C THR A 37 6.45 -4.78 -9.93
N GLN A 38 6.67 -3.91 -10.93
CA GLN A 38 8.00 -3.71 -11.52
C GLN A 38 9.02 -3.23 -10.48
N ALA A 39 8.62 -2.30 -9.61
CA ALA A 39 9.49 -1.79 -8.55
C ALA A 39 9.97 -2.91 -7.61
N ILE A 40 9.11 -3.90 -7.28
CA ILE A 40 9.52 -5.06 -6.48
C ILE A 40 10.50 -5.95 -7.25
N GLU A 41 10.14 -6.34 -8.49
CA GLU A 41 10.93 -7.25 -9.32
C GLU A 41 12.33 -6.69 -9.64
N GLN A 42 12.43 -5.38 -9.83
CA GLN A 42 13.68 -4.68 -10.12
C GLN A 42 14.46 -4.26 -8.87
N SER A 43 13.87 -4.34 -7.68
CA SER A 43 14.54 -3.86 -6.45
C SER A 43 15.78 -4.66 -6.07
N GLY A 44 15.86 -5.93 -6.48
CA GLY A 44 16.89 -6.88 -6.01
C GLY A 44 16.83 -7.19 -4.52
N LYS A 45 15.80 -6.74 -3.81
CA LYS A 45 15.62 -6.94 -2.37
C LYS A 45 14.80 -8.20 -2.11
N SER A 46 15.02 -8.85 -0.98
CA SER A 46 14.22 -10.01 -0.55
C SER A 46 13.03 -9.59 0.31
N PHE A 47 12.02 -10.46 0.40
CA PHE A 47 10.88 -10.20 1.28
C PHE A 47 11.27 -10.17 2.77
N GLN A 48 12.24 -11.00 3.21
CA GLN A 48 12.77 -10.93 4.58
C GLN A 48 13.34 -9.53 4.89
N GLN A 49 14.06 -8.90 3.95
CA GLN A 49 14.58 -7.54 4.16
C GLN A 49 13.46 -6.51 4.28
N CYS A 50 12.36 -6.68 3.54
CA CYS A 50 11.17 -5.87 3.70
C CYS A 50 10.59 -6.03 5.12
N LEU A 51 10.38 -7.26 5.58
CA LEU A 51 9.86 -7.53 6.93
C LEU A 51 10.76 -6.95 8.02
N ASP A 52 12.08 -7.08 7.89
CA ASP A 52 13.05 -6.49 8.80
C ASP A 52 12.92 -4.96 8.86
N ALA A 53 12.75 -4.30 7.70
CA ALA A 53 12.55 -2.86 7.63
C ALA A 53 11.20 -2.43 8.23
N VAL A 54 10.14 -3.23 8.03
CA VAL A 54 8.79 -2.95 8.55
C VAL A 54 8.78 -2.96 10.08
N VAL A 55 9.36 -3.99 10.71
CA VAL A 55 9.38 -4.13 12.17
C VAL A 55 10.43 -3.25 12.85
N LYS A 56 11.38 -2.70 12.09
CA LYS A 56 12.43 -1.82 12.63
C LYS A 56 11.81 -0.59 13.28
N GLY A 57 12.22 -0.32 14.51
CA GLY A 57 11.73 0.82 15.29
C GLY A 57 10.25 0.70 15.72
N ALA A 58 9.58 -0.43 15.47
CA ALA A 58 8.31 -0.71 16.12
C ALA A 58 8.52 -0.90 17.62
N GLY A 59 7.65 -0.30 18.43
CA GLY A 59 7.64 -0.44 19.88
C GLY A 59 7.16 -1.82 20.32
N SER A 60 6.27 -1.85 21.31
CA SER A 60 5.64 -3.10 21.78
C SER A 60 4.67 -3.71 20.76
N SER A 61 4.09 -2.88 19.88
CA SER A 61 3.13 -3.31 18.85
C SER A 61 3.35 -2.57 17.53
N LEU A 62 2.82 -3.16 16.46
CA LEU A 62 2.77 -2.59 15.12
C LEU A 62 1.39 -2.87 14.54
N SER A 63 0.68 -1.84 14.07
CA SER A 63 -0.62 -2.04 13.41
C SER A 63 -0.42 -2.47 11.95
N ASP A 64 -1.37 -3.24 11.43
CA ASP A 64 -1.36 -3.68 10.03
C ASP A 64 -1.29 -2.49 9.05
N LEU A 65 -2.05 -1.42 9.31
CA LEU A 65 -2.05 -0.21 8.48
C LEU A 65 -0.64 0.40 8.35
N GLU A 66 0.11 0.43 9.45
CA GLU A 66 1.48 0.93 9.47
C GLU A 66 2.45 -0.06 8.82
N ALA A 67 2.25 -1.37 9.06
CA ALA A 67 3.04 -2.41 8.42
C ALA A 67 2.95 -2.32 6.89
N TYR A 68 1.74 -2.17 6.35
CA TYR A 68 1.51 -2.06 4.91
C TYR A 68 2.12 -0.79 4.31
N ARG A 69 1.97 0.36 4.99
CA ARG A 69 2.61 1.62 4.55
C ARG A 69 4.13 1.49 4.47
N ARG A 70 4.75 0.90 5.49
CA ARG A 70 6.21 0.67 5.52
C ARG A 70 6.65 -0.29 4.43
N ALA A 71 5.90 -1.38 4.23
CA ALA A 71 6.21 -2.38 3.22
C ALA A 71 6.16 -1.80 1.80
N VAL A 72 5.13 -1.01 1.49
CA VAL A 72 5.02 -0.33 0.19
C VAL A 72 6.17 0.67 0.00
N LYS A 73 6.49 1.48 1.02
CA LYS A 73 7.60 2.45 0.96
C LYS A 73 8.99 1.81 0.85
N PHE A 74 9.15 0.58 1.31
CA PHE A 74 10.42 -0.15 1.19
C PHE A 74 10.79 -0.43 -0.28
N TYR A 75 9.79 -0.69 -1.12
CA TYR A 75 9.95 -0.91 -2.55
C TYR A 75 9.83 0.39 -3.36
N PHE A 76 8.91 1.28 -2.97
CA PHE A 76 8.64 2.53 -3.67
C PHE A 76 8.50 3.68 -2.68
N SER A 77 9.58 4.45 -2.47
CA SER A 77 9.67 5.43 -1.36
C SER A 77 8.62 6.54 -1.40
N THR A 78 8.14 6.91 -2.58
CA THR A 78 7.11 7.96 -2.76
C THR A 78 5.67 7.43 -2.68
N ALA A 79 5.47 6.11 -2.62
CA ALA A 79 4.15 5.52 -2.60
C ALA A 79 3.43 5.72 -1.25
N SER A 80 2.09 5.77 -1.32
CA SER A 80 1.22 5.95 -0.17
C SER A 80 0.05 4.97 -0.22
N VAL A 81 -0.28 4.38 0.93
CA VAL A 81 -1.45 3.50 1.08
C VAL A 81 -2.55 4.28 1.80
N HIS A 82 -3.72 4.33 1.16
CA HIS A 82 -4.92 4.97 1.70
C HIS A 82 -5.85 3.91 2.28
N PHE A 83 -6.36 4.17 3.47
CA PHE A 83 -7.27 3.28 4.17
C PHE A 83 -8.60 3.97 4.38
N HIS A 84 -9.68 3.24 4.13
CA HIS A 84 -11.03 3.68 4.40
C HIS A 84 -11.60 2.82 5.53
N MET A 85 -11.91 3.44 6.66
CA MET A 85 -12.49 2.78 7.83
C MET A 85 -13.81 3.45 8.17
N GLN A 86 -14.88 2.66 8.28
CA GLN A 86 -16.20 3.13 8.67
C GLN A 86 -16.71 2.25 9.81
N ILE A 87 -17.33 2.88 10.79
CA ILE A 87 -18.04 2.18 11.86
C ILE A 87 -19.54 2.23 11.54
N ASP A 88 -20.20 1.07 11.60
CA ASP A 88 -21.65 0.98 11.53
C ASP A 88 -22.19 0.48 12.87
N LEU A 89 -22.98 1.33 13.53
CA LEU A 89 -23.61 1.05 14.83
C LEU A 89 -25.08 0.64 14.68
N CYS A 90 -25.65 0.84 13.49
CA CYS A 90 -27.05 0.62 13.17
C CYS A 90 -27.13 -0.49 12.13
N GLY A 91 -26.81 -1.74 12.53
CA GLY A 91 -26.73 -2.89 11.63
C GLY A 91 -27.76 -2.87 10.50
N GLU A 92 -27.26 -2.79 9.27
CA GLU A 92 -27.93 -2.89 7.95
C GLU A 92 -29.26 -2.16 7.73
N ASN A 93 -29.72 -1.29 8.63
CA ASN A 93 -30.93 -0.50 8.42
C ASN A 93 -30.58 0.89 7.86
N GLY A 94 -30.16 0.91 6.59
CA GLY A 94 -30.58 2.01 5.71
C GLY A 94 -29.61 3.15 5.38
N HIS A 95 -28.30 2.90 5.28
CA HIS A 95 -27.41 3.87 4.62
C HIS A 95 -26.61 3.19 3.51
N LYS A 96 -27.19 3.13 2.30
CA LYS A 96 -26.39 2.91 1.09
C LYS A 96 -25.51 4.14 0.90
N ALA A 97 -24.22 4.03 1.22
CA ALA A 97 -23.27 5.06 0.81
C ALA A 97 -23.37 5.23 -0.72
N PRO A 98 -23.44 6.46 -1.24
CA PRO A 98 -23.37 6.65 -2.69
C PRO A 98 -22.05 6.05 -3.20
N PRO A 99 -22.03 5.43 -4.39
CA PRO A 99 -20.81 4.86 -4.95
C PRO A 99 -19.73 5.95 -4.98
N ILE A 100 -18.57 5.65 -4.38
CA ILE A 100 -17.37 6.48 -4.50
C ILE A 100 -16.99 6.46 -5.98
N THR A 101 -17.50 7.44 -6.71
CA THR A 101 -17.05 7.73 -8.05
C THR A 101 -15.70 8.40 -7.85
N GLN A 102 -14.61 7.74 -8.24
CA GLN A 102 -13.34 8.43 -8.46
C GLN A 102 -13.63 9.54 -9.47
N THR A 103 -13.78 10.77 -8.99
CA THR A 103 -13.71 11.93 -9.85
C THR A 103 -12.25 11.99 -10.28
N LYS A 104 -11.99 11.54 -11.51
CA LYS A 104 -10.80 11.93 -12.25
C LYS A 104 -10.73 13.46 -12.12
N GLN A 105 -9.81 13.97 -11.31
CA GLN A 105 -9.57 15.41 -11.26
C GLN A 105 -9.41 15.86 -12.72
N PRO A 106 -10.15 16.89 -13.17
CA PRO A 106 -9.88 17.43 -14.49
C PRO A 106 -8.42 17.83 -14.49
N SER A 107 -7.66 17.24 -15.41
CA SER A 107 -6.34 17.73 -15.78
C SER A 107 -6.50 19.22 -15.99
N MET A 108 -5.86 20.02 -15.13
CA MET A 108 -5.74 21.45 -15.38
C MET A 108 -4.84 21.57 -16.61
N GLU A 109 -5.44 21.54 -17.80
CA GLU A 109 -4.80 22.03 -19.00
C GLU A 109 -4.68 23.55 -18.81
N LEU A 110 -3.56 23.97 -18.22
CA LEU A 110 -3.10 25.34 -18.27
C LEU A 110 -2.81 25.64 -19.74
N SER A 111 -3.75 26.30 -20.42
CA SER A 111 -3.49 26.80 -21.77
C SER A 111 -2.38 27.86 -21.68
N LEU A 112 -1.35 27.69 -22.51
CA LEU A 112 -0.22 28.63 -22.61
C LEU A 112 -0.67 30.04 -23.01
N ASP A 113 -1.88 30.17 -23.57
CA ASP A 113 -2.49 31.46 -23.92
C ASP A 113 -2.85 32.32 -22.69
N ALA A 114 -3.09 31.72 -21.52
CA ALA A 114 -3.40 32.47 -20.29
C ALA A 114 -2.14 33.07 -19.60
N LEU A 115 -0.94 32.79 -20.13
CA LEU A 115 0.36 33.23 -19.57
C LEU A 115 0.98 34.42 -20.30
N LEU A 116 0.37 34.91 -21.38
CA LEU A 116 0.91 35.97 -22.23
C LEU A 116 0.11 37.28 -22.23
N ASP A 117 -0.90 37.42 -21.37
CA ASP A 117 -1.55 38.73 -21.12
C ASP A 117 -0.75 39.50 -20.05
N PHE A 118 0.31 40.17 -20.50
CA PHE A 118 1.05 41.22 -19.76
C PHE A 118 0.74 42.60 -20.31
#